data_AF-A0A2S2PY53-F1
#
_entry.id   AF-A0A2S2PY53-F1
#
_cell.length_a   1.000
_cell.length_b   1.000
_cell.length_c   1.000
_cell.angle_alpha   90.00
_cell.angle_beta   90.00
_cell.angle_gamma   90.00
#
_symmetry.space_group_name_H-M   'P 1'
#
loop_
_entity.id
_entity.type
_entity.pdbx_description
1 polymer ?
#
loop_
_entity_poly.entity_id
_entity_poly.type
_entity_poly.pdbx_seq_one_letter_code
_entity_poly.pdbx_strand_id
1 'polypeptide(L)'
;IEKPLLVYTCKIDLRQWFLVTNMTPIVVWMYKEGYVRFCANSFSMKHMHESIHLSNVRLQMRYRNVRKMNVPEECMWDYEELRNYLTAIGQEHAWDELIFPGMSESVYAVMQAARDTMSYRENTFQLFGADFVITENFVPYLIEINSIPGLNPSTCVIANLAPMLLGDILKVMIDHQQNPNADTGLFVKVIPEKLKPIDQLTSKYRTFAPPKMTPSQRHQQRMDDLKNRLMAIQFQVKPEEKFSERYLGINRDNLLLTTIMSPDPKINSTKTVATASETIMNDLQSSAAEKITKLKNLYNLKSNNCGPGTGSSAQPDCDRQRGR
;
A
#
# COMPACT_ATOMS: atom_id res chain seq x y z
N ILE A 1 -2.01 -19.36 4.37
CA ILE A 1 -0.60 -18.95 4.59
C ILE A 1 -0.25 -19.28 6.03
N GLU A 2 0.58 -20.31 6.24
CA GLU A 2 0.84 -20.89 7.57
C GLU A 2 2.04 -20.26 8.29
N LYS A 3 2.89 -19.54 7.55
CA LYS A 3 4.08 -18.85 8.08
C LYS A 3 4.07 -17.35 7.73
N PRO A 4 3.15 -16.57 8.33
CA PRO A 4 3.13 -15.13 8.16
C PRO A 4 4.28 -14.47 8.92
N LEU A 5 4.64 -13.23 8.54
CA LEU A 5 5.41 -12.33 9.37
C LEU A 5 4.65 -12.10 10.67
N LEU A 6 5.32 -12.30 11.80
CA LEU A 6 4.75 -12.11 13.12
C LEU A 6 5.38 -10.91 13.80
N VAL A 7 4.55 -9.97 14.23
CA VAL A 7 4.97 -8.83 15.05
C VAL A 7 4.50 -9.08 16.47
N TYR A 8 5.44 -9.11 17.42
CA TYR A 8 5.18 -9.48 18.81
C TYR A 8 4.44 -10.83 18.96
N THR A 9 4.80 -11.82 18.12
CA THR A 9 4.15 -13.14 18.00
C THR A 9 2.74 -13.14 17.40
N CYS A 10 2.19 -11.98 17.03
CA CYS A 10 0.85 -11.84 16.46
C CYS A 10 0.90 -11.72 14.94
N LYS A 11 -0.10 -12.26 14.26
CA LYS A 11 -0.29 -12.07 12.81
C LYS A 11 -0.64 -10.61 12.52
N ILE A 12 -0.10 -10.10 11.41
CA ILE A 12 -0.46 -8.81 10.85
C ILE A 12 -0.91 -8.94 9.39
N ASP A 13 -1.85 -8.10 8.97
CA ASP A 13 -2.20 -7.89 7.56
C ASP A 13 -2.08 -6.40 7.23
N LEU A 14 -1.69 -6.05 6.00
CA LEU A 14 -1.59 -4.68 5.52
C LEU A 14 -2.83 -4.29 4.72
N ARG A 15 -3.39 -3.12 5.01
CA ARG A 15 -4.31 -2.41 4.11
C ARG A 15 -3.51 -1.42 3.28
N GLN A 16 -3.44 -1.66 1.97
CA GLN A 16 -2.78 -0.79 1.01
C GLN A 16 -3.83 -0.11 0.13
N TRP A 17 -3.82 1.22 0.06
CA TRP A 17 -4.68 1.95 -0.87
C TRP A 17 -4.02 2.12 -2.24
N PHE A 18 -4.82 2.04 -3.29
CA PHE A 18 -4.39 2.36 -4.64
C PHE A 18 -5.53 2.97 -5.44
N LEU A 19 -5.19 3.83 -6.39
CA LEU A 19 -6.11 4.55 -7.25
C LEU A 19 -5.93 4.06 -8.69
N VAL A 20 -7.04 3.75 -9.35
CA VAL A 20 -7.05 3.46 -10.80
C VAL A 20 -7.70 4.63 -11.51
N THR A 21 -6.98 5.26 -12.42
CA THR A 21 -7.47 6.43 -13.18
C THR A 21 -7.72 6.13 -14.64
N ASN A 22 -7.15 5.04 -15.16
CA ASN A 22 -7.39 4.57 -16.52
C ASN A 22 -7.19 3.05 -16.60
N MET A 23 -7.96 2.38 -17.46
CA MET A 23 -7.84 0.95 -17.78
C MET A 23 -7.32 0.70 -19.20
N THR A 24 -7.30 1.72 -20.07
CA THR A 24 -6.73 1.65 -21.41
C THR A 24 -6.07 2.99 -21.79
N PRO A 25 -4.73 3.12 -21.63
CA PRO A 25 -3.82 2.19 -20.96
C PRO A 25 -4.07 2.09 -19.45
N ILE A 26 -3.68 0.97 -18.82
CA ILE A 26 -3.82 0.81 -17.37
C ILE A 26 -2.91 1.81 -16.65
N VAL A 27 -3.50 2.60 -15.77
CA VAL A 27 -2.81 3.55 -14.90
C VAL A 27 -3.22 3.30 -13.46
N VAL A 28 -2.28 2.76 -12.69
CA VAL A 28 -2.39 2.47 -11.26
C VAL A 28 -1.49 3.42 -10.48
N TRP A 29 -2.01 4.00 -9.42
CA TRP A 29 -1.26 4.79 -8.45
C TRP A 29 -1.31 4.11 -7.09
N MET A 30 -0.16 3.74 -6.54
CA MET A 30 -0.08 3.22 -5.16
C MET A 30 0.05 4.40 -4.21
N TYR A 31 -0.70 4.40 -3.13
CA TYR A 31 -0.49 5.38 -2.07
C TYR A 31 0.71 4.93 -1.20
N LYS A 32 1.70 5.77 -0.95
CA LYS A 32 2.90 5.39 -0.17
C LYS A 32 2.57 4.97 1.27
N GLU A 33 1.43 5.42 1.77
CA GLU A 33 0.95 5.12 3.11
C GLU A 33 -0.24 4.15 3.09
N GLY A 34 -0.50 3.58 4.25
CA GLY A 34 -1.54 2.59 4.51
C GLY A 34 -1.51 2.25 5.99
N TYR A 35 -2.10 1.11 6.37
CA TYR A 35 -2.06 0.71 7.77
C TYR A 35 -1.92 -0.79 7.95
N VAL A 36 -1.32 -1.17 9.07
CA VAL A 36 -1.16 -2.54 9.54
C VAL A 36 -2.28 -2.87 10.50
N ARG A 37 -2.92 -4.02 10.33
CA ARG A 37 -3.93 -4.54 11.24
C ARG A 37 -3.37 -5.72 12.01
N PHE A 38 -3.41 -5.64 13.33
CA PHE A 38 -2.97 -6.73 14.20
C PHE A 38 -4.11 -7.69 14.51
N CYS A 39 -3.79 -8.98 14.56
CA CYS A 39 -4.53 -9.92 15.38
C CYS A 39 -4.18 -9.69 16.86
N ALA A 40 -5.17 -9.71 17.75
CA ALA A 40 -4.98 -9.43 19.17
C ALA A 40 -4.15 -10.49 19.89
N ASN A 41 -4.17 -11.74 19.43
CA ASN A 41 -3.53 -12.88 20.10
C ASN A 41 -2.41 -13.51 19.27
N SER A 42 -1.49 -14.20 19.98
CA SER A 42 -0.34 -14.88 19.37
C SER A 42 -0.79 -15.90 18.33
N PHE A 43 -0.12 -15.89 17.18
CA PHE A 43 -0.37 -16.81 16.08
C PHE A 43 -0.18 -18.27 16.51
N SER A 44 -1.08 -19.15 16.06
CA SER A 44 -1.01 -20.58 16.35
C SER A 44 -1.68 -21.40 15.26
N MET A 45 -0.97 -22.42 14.77
CA MET A 45 -1.54 -23.42 13.85
C MET A 45 -2.40 -24.48 14.58
N LYS A 46 -2.35 -24.51 15.92
CA LYS A 46 -3.14 -25.46 16.74
C LYS A 46 -4.50 -24.87 17.16
N HIS A 47 -4.59 -23.55 17.23
CA HIS A 47 -5.80 -22.85 17.70
C HIS A 47 -6.31 -21.93 16.61
N MET A 48 -7.52 -22.20 16.11
CA MET A 48 -8.13 -21.48 14.99
C MET A 48 -9.08 -20.36 15.44
N HIS A 49 -8.85 -19.79 16.63
CA HIS A 49 -9.71 -18.73 17.15
C HIS A 49 -9.59 -17.47 16.28
N GLU A 50 -10.70 -16.80 16.02
CA GLU A 50 -10.76 -15.67 15.08
C GLU A 50 -9.85 -14.49 15.49
N SER A 51 -9.65 -14.30 16.81
CA SER A 51 -8.74 -13.29 17.36
C SER A 51 -7.25 -13.52 17.03
N ILE A 52 -6.90 -14.71 16.55
CA ILE A 52 -5.53 -15.14 16.20
C ILE A 52 -5.26 -15.00 14.70
N HIS A 53 -6.28 -15.21 13.86
CA HIS A 53 -6.10 -15.41 12.41
C HIS A 53 -6.73 -14.34 11.51
N LEU A 54 -7.75 -13.62 12.00
CA LEU A 54 -8.48 -12.62 11.24
C LEU A 54 -8.15 -11.21 11.74
N SER A 55 -7.56 -10.37 10.91
CA SER A 55 -7.11 -9.02 11.33
C SER A 55 -8.17 -7.92 11.18
N ASN A 56 -9.39 -8.25 10.72
CA ASN A 56 -10.41 -7.26 10.41
C ASN A 56 -10.68 -6.34 11.62
N VAL A 57 -10.63 -5.02 11.40
CA VAL A 57 -10.76 -4.02 12.48
C VAL A 57 -12.02 -4.24 13.31
N ARG A 58 -13.18 -4.40 12.67
CA ARG A 58 -14.47 -4.63 13.36
C ARG A 58 -14.46 -5.83 14.28
N LEU A 59 -13.74 -6.87 13.89
CA LEU A 59 -13.61 -8.09 14.67
C LEU A 59 -12.65 -7.86 15.85
N GLN A 60 -11.48 -7.33 15.56
CA GLN A 60 -10.40 -7.14 16.54
C GLN A 60 -10.74 -6.13 17.64
N MET A 61 -11.65 -5.18 17.37
CA MET A 61 -12.21 -4.31 18.40
C MET A 61 -12.76 -5.08 19.61
N ARG A 62 -13.33 -6.28 19.42
CA ARG A 62 -13.87 -7.12 20.50
C ARG A 62 -12.80 -7.69 21.42
N TYR A 63 -11.55 -7.73 20.96
CA TYR A 63 -10.44 -8.41 21.61
C TYR A 63 -9.35 -7.46 22.14
N ARG A 64 -9.52 -6.14 22.01
CA ARG A 64 -8.54 -5.12 22.44
C ARG A 64 -8.20 -5.21 23.94
N ASN A 65 -9.15 -5.60 24.78
CA ASN A 65 -8.96 -5.73 26.23
C ASN A 65 -8.15 -6.96 26.64
N VAL A 66 -8.07 -7.96 25.76
CA VAL A 66 -7.36 -9.23 25.99
C VAL A 66 -6.18 -9.40 25.03
N ARG A 67 -5.81 -8.34 24.33
CA ARG A 67 -4.71 -8.37 23.36
C ARG A 67 -3.36 -8.59 24.05
N LYS A 68 -2.38 -9.06 23.30
CA LYS A 68 -0.99 -9.15 23.77
C LYS A 68 -0.45 -7.77 24.13
N MET A 69 0.29 -7.69 25.23
CA MET A 69 0.74 -6.43 25.84
C MET A 69 1.45 -5.47 24.86
N ASN A 70 2.28 -6.00 23.96
CA ASN A 70 3.05 -5.21 23.01
C ASN A 70 2.26 -4.82 21.75
N VAL A 71 1.06 -5.40 21.54
CA VAL A 71 0.18 -5.02 20.43
C VAL A 71 -0.43 -3.64 20.74
N PRO A 72 -0.45 -2.70 19.78
CA PRO A 72 -1.03 -1.37 19.97
C PRO A 72 -2.47 -1.43 20.49
N GLU A 73 -2.88 -0.41 21.24
CA GLU A 73 -4.23 -0.37 21.84
C GLU A 73 -5.35 -0.53 20.83
N GLU A 74 -5.22 0.13 19.69
CA GLU A 74 -6.21 0.06 18.63
C GLU A 74 -6.03 -1.16 17.70
N CYS A 75 -5.04 -2.02 17.98
CA CYS A 75 -4.60 -3.13 17.14
C CYS A 75 -4.22 -2.67 15.72
N MET A 76 -3.62 -1.49 15.63
CA MET A 76 -3.28 -0.86 14.36
C MET A 76 -1.95 -0.12 14.46
N TRP A 77 -1.20 -0.16 13.35
CA TRP A 77 -0.06 0.70 13.09
C TRP A 77 -0.24 1.41 11.76
N ASP A 78 0.40 2.56 11.58
CA ASP A 78 0.71 3.06 10.24
C ASP A 78 1.93 2.32 9.63
N TYR A 79 2.33 2.67 8.41
CA TYR A 79 3.50 2.04 7.79
C TYR A 79 4.83 2.57 8.34
N GLU A 80 4.86 3.75 8.95
CA GLU A 80 6.06 4.26 9.61
C GLU A 80 6.43 3.38 10.82
N GLU A 81 5.45 3.04 11.66
CA GLU A 81 5.63 2.14 12.78
C GLU A 81 6.09 0.74 12.33
N LEU A 82 5.59 0.23 11.20
CA LEU A 82 6.08 -1.02 10.62
C LEU A 82 7.52 -0.92 10.12
N ARG A 83 7.89 0.16 9.43
CA ARG A 83 9.28 0.40 8.97
C ARG A 83 10.24 0.51 10.15
N ASN A 84 9.81 1.18 11.22
CA ASN A 84 10.57 1.27 12.47
C ASN A 84 10.76 -0.11 13.12
N TYR A 85 9.72 -0.94 13.13
CA TYR A 85 9.82 -2.32 13.61
C TYR A 85 10.79 -3.17 12.76
N LEU A 86 10.68 -3.10 11.42
CA LEU A 86 11.59 -3.80 10.51
C LEU A 86 13.04 -3.37 10.72
N THR A 87 13.29 -2.08 10.89
CA THR A 87 14.61 -1.54 11.23
C THR A 87 15.11 -2.08 12.56
N ALA A 88 14.26 -2.14 13.59
CA ALA A 88 14.62 -2.64 14.92
C ALA A 88 15.02 -4.13 14.90
N ILE A 89 14.53 -4.92 13.94
CA ILE A 89 14.92 -6.33 13.76
C ILE A 89 16.02 -6.53 12.70
N GLY A 90 16.64 -5.45 12.20
CA GLY A 90 17.72 -5.50 11.21
C GLY A 90 17.26 -5.86 9.79
N GLN A 91 16.02 -5.53 9.46
CA GLN A 91 15.35 -5.85 8.18
C GLN A 91 14.83 -4.58 7.50
N GLU A 92 15.53 -3.45 7.65
CA GLU A 92 15.12 -2.15 7.08
C GLU A 92 14.89 -2.21 5.56
N HIS A 93 15.66 -3.02 4.84
CA HIS A 93 15.55 -3.21 3.40
C HIS A 93 14.23 -3.88 2.97
N ALA A 94 13.58 -4.63 3.85
CA ALA A 94 12.41 -5.45 3.51
C ALA A 94 11.24 -4.59 3.00
N TRP A 95 11.06 -3.38 3.51
CA TRP A 95 9.96 -2.51 3.08
C TRP A 95 10.15 -2.03 1.63
N ASP A 96 11.29 -1.40 1.37
CA ASP A 96 11.55 -0.70 0.11
C ASP A 96 11.97 -1.65 -1.03
N GLU A 97 12.56 -2.79 -0.71
CA GLU A 97 13.08 -3.73 -1.72
C GLU A 97 12.12 -4.89 -1.99
N LEU A 98 11.28 -5.29 -1.03
CA LEU A 98 10.45 -6.50 -1.13
C LEU A 98 8.96 -6.23 -0.99
N ILE A 99 8.53 -5.63 0.14
CA ILE A 99 7.11 -5.53 0.50
C ILE A 99 6.37 -4.54 -0.41
N PHE A 100 6.79 -3.28 -0.45
CA PHE A 100 6.07 -2.26 -1.22
C PHE A 100 6.14 -2.49 -2.75
N PRO A 101 7.29 -2.88 -3.33
CA PRO A 101 7.35 -3.29 -4.73
C PRO A 101 6.48 -4.52 -5.04
N GLY A 102 6.54 -5.56 -4.21
CA GLY A 102 5.75 -6.78 -4.42
C GLY A 102 4.24 -6.54 -4.31
N MET A 103 3.79 -5.64 -3.42
CA MET A 103 2.40 -5.19 -3.37
C MET A 103 2.00 -4.47 -4.66
N SER A 104 2.86 -3.57 -5.15
CA SER A 104 2.61 -2.80 -6.38
C SER A 104 2.49 -3.71 -7.61
N GLU A 105 3.38 -4.69 -7.73
CA GLU A 105 3.36 -5.69 -8.80
C GLU A 105 2.10 -6.55 -8.75
N SER A 106 1.72 -7.01 -7.56
CA SER A 106 0.50 -7.82 -7.35
C SER A 106 -0.75 -7.05 -7.78
N VAL A 107 -0.89 -5.79 -7.35
CA VAL A 107 -2.02 -4.92 -7.76
C VAL A 107 -2.02 -4.72 -9.27
N TYR A 108 -0.88 -4.38 -9.87
CA TYR A 108 -0.79 -4.15 -11.31
C TYR A 108 -1.14 -5.40 -12.12
N ALA A 109 -0.65 -6.58 -11.71
CA ALA A 109 -0.96 -7.85 -12.35
C ALA A 109 -2.46 -8.17 -12.31
N VAL A 110 -3.12 -7.93 -11.18
CA VAL A 110 -4.58 -8.13 -11.06
C VAL A 110 -5.34 -7.14 -11.95
N MET A 111 -4.95 -5.87 -11.99
CA MET A 111 -5.60 -4.88 -12.86
C MET A 111 -5.43 -5.24 -14.34
N GLN A 112 -4.24 -5.71 -14.74
CA GLN A 112 -3.98 -6.21 -16.08
C GLN A 112 -4.85 -7.42 -16.44
N ALA A 113 -5.01 -8.37 -15.53
CA ALA A 113 -5.87 -9.53 -15.75
C ALA A 113 -7.36 -9.14 -15.83
N ALA A 114 -7.78 -8.10 -15.10
CA ALA A 114 -9.17 -7.63 -15.09
C ALA A 114 -9.52 -6.70 -16.26
N ARG A 115 -8.53 -6.28 -17.07
CA ARG A 115 -8.66 -5.24 -18.10
C ARG A 115 -9.84 -5.43 -19.04
N ASP A 116 -10.00 -6.65 -19.57
CA ASP A 116 -10.99 -6.94 -20.60
C ASP A 116 -12.40 -7.16 -20.01
N THR A 117 -12.50 -7.28 -18.69
CA THR A 117 -13.76 -7.54 -17.98
C THR A 117 -14.34 -6.29 -17.30
N MET A 118 -13.52 -5.28 -17.04
CA MET A 118 -13.96 -4.05 -16.40
C MET A 118 -14.49 -3.04 -17.43
N SER A 119 -15.75 -2.63 -17.26
CA SER A 119 -16.30 -1.50 -18.02
C SER A 119 -15.70 -0.20 -17.49
N TYR A 120 -14.80 0.38 -18.27
CA TYR A 120 -14.20 1.69 -17.99
C TYR A 120 -15.01 2.80 -18.64
N ARG A 121 -15.14 3.93 -17.93
CA ARG A 121 -15.66 5.18 -18.47
C ARG A 121 -14.56 6.23 -18.37
N GLU A 122 -14.38 7.01 -19.44
CA GLU A 122 -13.44 8.13 -19.41
C GLU A 122 -13.78 9.10 -18.28
N ASN A 123 -12.75 9.76 -17.75
CA ASN A 123 -12.87 10.72 -16.65
C ASN A 123 -13.47 10.12 -15.36
N THR A 124 -13.36 8.80 -15.19
CA THR A 124 -13.67 8.13 -13.92
C THR A 124 -12.41 7.61 -13.26
N PHE A 125 -12.50 7.49 -11.93
CA PHE A 125 -11.47 6.89 -11.12
C PHE A 125 -12.12 6.00 -10.07
N GLN A 126 -11.34 5.07 -9.54
CA GLN A 126 -11.77 4.24 -8.41
C GLN A 126 -10.63 4.11 -7.42
N LEU A 127 -10.92 4.46 -6.17
CA LEU A 127 -10.07 4.14 -5.03
C LEU A 127 -10.38 2.72 -4.58
N PHE A 128 -9.34 1.92 -4.39
CA PHE A 128 -9.43 0.56 -3.89
C PHE A 128 -8.60 0.40 -2.61
N GLY A 129 -8.93 -0.63 -1.83
CA GLY A 129 -8.08 -1.13 -0.75
C GLY A 129 -7.71 -2.58 -1.00
N ALA A 130 -6.42 -2.87 -1.12
CA ALA A 130 -5.90 -4.23 -1.17
C ALA A 130 -5.48 -4.70 0.23
N ASP A 131 -5.87 -5.92 0.56
CA ASP A 131 -5.47 -6.59 1.80
C ASP A 131 -4.32 -7.54 1.48
N PHE A 132 -3.18 -7.36 2.13
CA PHE A 132 -2.02 -8.22 1.99
C PHE A 132 -1.69 -8.90 3.31
N VAL A 133 -1.21 -10.14 3.25
CA VAL A 133 -0.45 -10.74 4.34
C VAL A 133 1.00 -10.86 3.91
N ILE A 134 1.92 -10.55 4.82
CA ILE A 134 3.35 -10.69 4.59
C ILE A 134 3.80 -12.03 5.15
N THR A 135 4.63 -12.75 4.42
CA THR A 135 5.23 -14.02 4.89
C THR A 135 6.46 -13.78 5.76
N GLU A 136 6.95 -14.82 6.44
CA GLU A 136 8.20 -14.76 7.22
C GLU A 136 9.43 -14.30 6.40
N ASN A 137 9.38 -14.45 5.08
CA ASN A 137 10.43 -14.03 4.13
C ASN A 137 10.12 -12.67 3.47
N PHE A 138 9.25 -11.86 4.06
CA PHE A 138 8.87 -10.51 3.59
C PHE A 138 8.19 -10.48 2.21
N VAL A 139 7.71 -11.61 1.70
CA VAL A 139 6.96 -11.67 0.45
C VAL A 139 5.50 -11.29 0.71
N PRO A 140 4.95 -10.27 0.03
CA PRO A 140 3.54 -9.89 0.15
C PRO A 140 2.64 -10.81 -0.68
N TYR A 141 1.57 -11.32 -0.06
CA TYR A 141 0.53 -12.08 -0.74
C TYR A 141 -0.79 -11.31 -0.68
N LEU A 142 -1.34 -11.02 -1.85
CA LEU A 142 -2.65 -10.40 -1.97
C LEU A 142 -3.74 -11.38 -1.52
N ILE A 143 -4.60 -10.94 -0.61
CA ILE A 143 -5.75 -11.70 -0.10
C ILE A 143 -7.02 -11.31 -0.86
N GLU A 144 -7.32 -10.01 -0.89
CA GLU A 144 -8.53 -9.46 -1.52
C GLU A 144 -8.33 -8.01 -1.96
N ILE A 145 -9.18 -7.55 -2.87
CA ILE A 145 -9.30 -6.14 -3.29
C ILE A 145 -10.72 -5.68 -3.00
N ASN A 146 -10.82 -4.60 -2.22
CA ASN A 146 -12.07 -3.94 -1.84
C ASN A 146 -12.29 -2.69 -2.71
N SER A 147 -13.44 -2.63 -3.39
CA SER A 147 -13.87 -1.46 -4.18
C SER A 147 -14.40 -0.30 -3.34
N ILE A 148 -14.72 -0.55 -2.07
CA ILE A 148 -15.16 0.48 -1.11
C ILE A 148 -14.30 0.32 0.15
N PRO A 149 -13.04 0.79 0.12
CA PRO A 149 -12.19 0.72 1.30
C PRO A 149 -12.79 1.56 2.42
N GLY A 150 -12.90 0.99 3.62
CA GLY A 150 -13.39 1.71 4.79
C GLY A 150 -12.44 2.87 5.16
N LEU A 151 -12.95 4.10 5.08
CA LEU A 151 -12.27 5.34 5.50
C LEU A 151 -12.88 5.94 6.79
N ASN A 152 -13.74 5.19 7.47
CA ASN A 152 -14.33 5.63 8.73
C ASN A 152 -13.21 5.76 9.79
N PRO A 153 -13.08 6.92 10.48
CA PRO A 153 -12.07 7.18 11.51
C PRO A 153 -12.32 6.37 12.80
N SER A 154 -12.29 5.05 12.68
CA SER A 154 -12.48 4.08 13.76
C SER A 154 -11.23 3.84 14.62
N THR A 155 -10.10 4.42 14.21
CA THR A 155 -8.80 4.42 14.86
C THR A 155 -8.15 5.78 14.60
N CYS A 156 -7.21 6.20 15.45
CA CYS A 156 -6.43 7.41 15.23
C CYS A 156 -5.62 7.34 13.94
N VAL A 157 -5.10 6.15 13.60
CA VAL A 157 -4.35 5.91 12.36
C VAL A 157 -5.22 6.22 11.13
N ILE A 158 -6.45 5.66 11.06
CA ILE A 158 -7.35 5.96 9.93
C ILE A 158 -7.78 7.43 9.95
N ALA A 159 -8.05 8.00 11.12
CA ALA A 159 -8.46 9.40 11.26
C ALA A 159 -7.40 10.38 10.73
N ASN A 160 -6.11 10.05 10.88
CA ASN A 160 -5.00 10.86 10.37
C ASN A 160 -4.78 10.65 8.87
N LEU A 161 -4.81 9.39 8.41
CA LEU A 161 -4.48 9.05 7.03
C LEU A 161 -5.60 9.37 6.02
N ALA A 162 -6.87 9.22 6.41
CA ALA A 162 -7.99 9.37 5.48
C ALA A 162 -8.11 10.80 4.88
N PRO A 163 -7.98 11.90 5.66
CA PRO A 163 -7.99 13.24 5.09
C PRO A 163 -6.84 13.49 4.11
N MET A 164 -5.64 12.99 4.41
CA MET A 164 -4.47 13.10 3.53
C MET A 164 -4.73 12.37 2.20
N LEU A 165 -5.19 11.12 2.28
CA LEU A 165 -5.52 10.31 1.11
C LEU A 165 -6.54 11.01 0.22
N LEU A 166 -7.62 11.54 0.81
CA LEU A 166 -8.68 12.23 0.08
C LEU A 166 -8.16 13.51 -0.59
N GLY A 167 -7.28 14.26 0.09
CA GLY A 167 -6.63 15.44 -0.48
C GLY A 167 -5.75 15.10 -1.67
N ASP A 168 -4.94 14.04 -1.55
CA ASP A 168 -4.00 13.63 -2.60
C ASP A 168 -4.72 12.97 -3.80
N ILE A 169 -5.90 12.38 -3.62
CA ILE A 169 -6.75 11.95 -4.75
C ILE A 169 -7.09 13.14 -5.64
N LEU A 170 -7.43 14.31 -5.06
CA LEU A 170 -7.74 15.51 -5.84
C LEU A 170 -6.52 16.00 -6.62
N LYS A 171 -5.33 15.91 -6.03
CA LYS A 171 -4.07 16.25 -6.73
C LYS A 171 -3.85 15.38 -7.96
N VAL A 172 -4.05 14.07 -7.86
CA VAL A 172 -3.91 13.15 -9.01
C VAL A 172 -5.02 13.39 -10.05
N MET A 173 -6.26 13.59 -9.60
CA MET A 173 -7.42 13.65 -10.50
C MET A 173 -7.62 15.01 -11.17
N ILE A 174 -7.15 16.09 -10.56
CA ILE A 174 -7.35 17.46 -11.06
C ILE A 174 -6.02 18.07 -11.46
N ASP A 175 -5.10 18.23 -10.49
CA ASP A 175 -3.88 19.02 -10.68
C ASP A 175 -2.93 18.32 -11.68
N HIS A 176 -2.70 17.02 -11.51
CA HIS A 176 -1.84 16.22 -12.39
C HIS A 176 -2.45 16.01 -13.79
N GLN A 177 -3.78 16.03 -13.93
CA GLN A 177 -4.41 15.99 -15.25
C GLN A 177 -4.16 17.28 -16.05
N GLN A 178 -4.08 18.42 -15.37
CA GLN A 178 -3.81 19.72 -16.00
C GLN A 178 -2.32 19.98 -16.21
N ASN A 179 -1.48 19.51 -15.29
CA ASN A 179 -0.04 19.64 -15.34
C ASN A 179 0.63 18.32 -14.93
N PRO A 180 1.23 17.56 -15.87
CA PRO A 180 1.90 16.28 -15.56
C PRO A 180 3.06 16.36 -14.55
N ASN A 181 3.55 17.57 -14.23
CA ASN A 181 4.59 17.79 -13.23
C ASN A 181 4.02 18.26 -11.87
N ALA A 182 2.70 18.33 -11.72
CA ALA A 182 2.08 18.71 -10.46
C ALA A 182 2.37 17.67 -9.37
N ASP A 183 2.41 18.13 -8.11
CA ASP A 183 2.51 17.26 -6.94
C ASP A 183 1.36 16.26 -6.93
N THR A 184 1.67 14.98 -6.73
CA THR A 184 0.67 13.90 -6.56
C THR A 184 0.52 13.50 -5.09
N GLY A 185 1.13 14.26 -4.19
CA GLY A 185 1.23 13.95 -2.78
C GLY A 185 1.91 12.61 -2.56
N LEU A 186 1.29 11.74 -1.77
CA LEU A 186 1.83 10.43 -1.46
C LEU A 186 1.47 9.36 -2.51
N PHE A 187 0.78 9.70 -3.61
CA PHE A 187 0.59 8.76 -4.70
C PHE A 187 1.84 8.62 -5.56
N VAL A 188 2.22 7.37 -5.86
CA VAL A 188 3.25 7.01 -6.84
C VAL A 188 2.65 6.19 -7.95
N LYS A 189 2.92 6.58 -9.20
CA LYS A 189 2.48 5.82 -10.37
C LYS A 189 3.24 4.49 -10.45
N VAL A 190 2.51 3.39 -10.60
CA VAL A 190 3.12 2.08 -10.85
C VAL A 190 3.56 2.01 -12.30
N ILE A 191 4.85 1.76 -12.52
CA ILE A 191 5.44 1.59 -13.85
C ILE A 191 5.81 0.12 -14.03
N PRO A 192 5.13 -0.61 -14.94
CA PRO A 192 5.45 -1.99 -15.24
C PRO A 192 6.86 -2.08 -15.80
N GLU A 193 7.60 -3.11 -15.40
CA GLU A 193 9.01 -3.30 -15.79
C GLU A 193 9.23 -3.23 -17.31
N LYS A 194 8.29 -3.79 -18.10
CA LYS A 194 8.33 -3.79 -19.58
C LYS A 194 8.20 -2.41 -20.22
N LEU A 195 7.75 -1.39 -19.47
CA LEU A 195 7.52 -0.02 -19.95
C LEU A 195 8.53 0.98 -19.37
N LYS A 196 9.54 0.50 -18.63
CA LYS A 196 10.62 1.36 -18.13
C LYS A 196 11.56 1.76 -19.28
N PRO A 197 11.94 3.05 -19.41
CA PRO A 197 12.91 3.48 -20.42
C PRO A 197 14.24 2.70 -20.29
N ILE A 198 14.74 2.19 -21.42
CA ILE A 198 15.96 1.36 -21.50
C ILE A 198 17.20 2.09 -20.94
N ASP A 199 17.19 3.42 -20.92
CA ASP A 199 18.30 4.25 -20.42
C ASP A 199 18.59 4.07 -18.93
N GLN A 200 17.64 3.53 -18.15
CA GLN A 200 17.86 3.18 -16.73
C GLN A 200 18.36 1.73 -16.53
N LEU A 201 18.22 0.85 -17.53
CA LEU A 201 18.78 -0.50 -17.47
C LEU A 201 20.27 -0.53 -17.81
N THR A 202 20.76 0.35 -18.67
CA THR A 202 22.11 0.22 -19.25
C THR A 202 23.25 0.71 -18.36
N SER A 203 23.02 1.47 -17.28
CA SER A 203 24.12 1.96 -16.43
C SER A 203 24.64 0.94 -15.41
N LYS A 204 23.91 -0.16 -15.15
CA LYS A 204 24.30 -1.19 -14.14
C LYS A 204 24.69 -2.54 -14.72
N TYR A 205 24.36 -2.84 -15.98
CA TYR A 205 24.88 -4.03 -16.65
C TYR A 205 26.13 -3.65 -17.44
N ARG A 206 27.31 -3.82 -16.82
CA ARG A 206 28.53 -4.04 -17.62
C ARG A 206 28.21 -5.17 -18.58
N THR A 207 28.24 -4.89 -19.87
CA THR A 207 28.14 -5.90 -20.93
C THR A 207 29.30 -6.87 -20.75
N PHE A 208 29.03 -8.00 -20.11
CA PHE A 208 29.95 -9.13 -20.11
C PHE A 208 29.94 -9.66 -21.54
N ALA A 209 30.95 -9.33 -22.32
CA ALA A 209 31.17 -9.98 -23.60
C ALA A 209 31.47 -11.47 -23.29
N PRO A 210 30.65 -12.42 -23.78
CA PRO A 210 30.91 -13.83 -23.51
C PRO A 210 32.26 -14.23 -24.13
N PRO A 211 33.07 -15.06 -23.45
CA PRO A 211 34.36 -15.50 -23.98
C PRO A 211 34.16 -16.23 -25.30
N LYS A 212 35.06 -16.00 -26.26
CA LYS A 212 35.04 -16.66 -27.58
C LYS A 212 35.25 -18.17 -27.39
N MET A 213 34.18 -18.96 -27.43
CA MET A 213 34.22 -20.42 -27.35
C MET A 213 34.26 -21.07 -28.73
N THR A 214 35.03 -22.14 -28.85
CA THR A 214 35.12 -22.98 -30.06
C THR A 214 33.85 -23.83 -30.26
N PRO A 215 33.56 -24.33 -31.49
CA PRO A 215 32.36 -25.15 -31.76
C PRO A 215 32.25 -26.39 -30.88
N SER A 216 33.38 -27.01 -30.53
CA SER A 216 33.43 -28.17 -29.63
C SER A 216 33.03 -27.81 -28.19
N GLN A 217 33.43 -26.63 -27.71
CA GLN A 217 33.05 -26.14 -26.38
C GLN A 217 31.56 -25.76 -26.31
N ARG A 218 30.99 -25.22 -27.39
CA ARG A 218 29.54 -24.96 -27.48
C ARG A 218 28.73 -26.25 -27.44
N HIS A 219 29.19 -27.31 -28.12
CA HIS A 219 28.49 -28.60 -28.09
C HIS A 219 28.51 -29.20 -26.69
N GLN A 220 29.67 -29.19 -26.02
CA GLN A 220 29.81 -29.71 -24.66
C GLN A 220 28.88 -28.96 -23.68
N GLN A 221 28.90 -27.62 -23.73
CA GLN A 221 28.06 -26.79 -22.86
C GLN A 221 26.56 -27.00 -23.12
N ARG A 222 26.17 -27.26 -24.38
CA ARG A 222 24.77 -27.57 -24.72
C ARG A 222 24.34 -28.93 -24.20
N MET A 223 25.24 -29.92 -24.23
CA MET A 223 25.00 -31.26 -23.68
C MET A 223 24.95 -31.25 -22.15
N ASP A 224 25.76 -30.40 -21.51
CA ASP A 224 25.75 -30.21 -20.06
C ASP A 224 24.47 -29.48 -19.60
N ASP A 225 24.02 -28.45 -20.34
CA ASP A 225 22.73 -27.78 -20.07
C ASP A 225 21.53 -28.73 -20.27
N LEU A 226 21.57 -29.58 -21.30
CA LEU A 226 20.53 -30.58 -21.54
C LEU A 226 20.50 -31.64 -20.42
N LYS A 227 21.66 -32.09 -19.95
CA LYS A 227 21.79 -33.01 -18.80
C LYS A 227 21.26 -32.37 -17.52
N ASN A 228 21.58 -31.10 -17.27
CA ASN A 228 21.10 -30.39 -16.09
C ASN A 228 19.57 -30.19 -16.12
N ARG A 229 18.98 -29.90 -17.28
CA ARG A 229 17.53 -29.82 -17.46
C ARG A 229 16.84 -31.17 -17.31
N LEU A 230 17.44 -32.25 -17.82
CA LEU A 230 16.93 -33.61 -17.65
C LEU A 230 17.02 -34.08 -16.19
N MET A 231 18.07 -33.71 -15.45
CA MET A 231 18.16 -33.93 -14.01
C MET A 231 17.11 -33.11 -13.23
N ALA A 232 16.77 -31.90 -13.68
CA ALA A 232 15.74 -31.08 -13.03
C ALA A 232 14.30 -31.61 -13.22
N ILE A 233 14.06 -32.44 -14.25
CA ILE A 233 12.74 -33.04 -14.53
C ILE A 233 12.52 -34.34 -13.72
N GLN A 234 13.58 -35.01 -13.26
CA GLN A 234 13.48 -36.16 -12.38
C GLN A 234 13.42 -35.70 -10.90
N PHE A 235 12.20 -35.62 -10.36
CA PHE A 235 11.83 -35.53 -8.94
C PHE A 235 12.99 -35.28 -7.94
N GLN A 236 13.04 -34.07 -7.37
CA GLN A 236 12.87 -33.83 -5.93
C GLN A 236 12.98 -32.33 -5.61
N VAL A 237 12.00 -31.85 -4.85
CA VAL A 237 11.98 -30.54 -4.17
C VAL A 237 13.29 -30.35 -3.42
N LYS A 238 14.09 -29.33 -3.79
CA LYS A 238 15.27 -28.91 -3.04
C LYS A 238 14.92 -27.74 -2.10
N PRO A 239 15.30 -27.79 -0.81
CA PRO A 239 14.98 -26.73 0.17
C PRO A 239 15.80 -25.43 0.05
N GLU A 240 16.62 -25.24 -0.99
CA GLU A 240 17.67 -24.20 -0.99
C GLU A 240 17.71 -23.30 -2.25
N GLU A 241 16.59 -23.10 -2.94
CA GLU A 241 16.49 -21.94 -3.84
C GLU A 241 16.21 -20.68 -3.02
N LYS A 242 17.21 -19.79 -2.95
CA LYS A 242 17.01 -18.43 -2.46
C LYS A 242 15.94 -17.75 -3.31
N PHE A 243 14.75 -17.57 -2.72
CA PHE A 243 13.60 -16.87 -3.30
C PHE A 243 13.91 -15.43 -3.77
N SER A 244 15.08 -14.89 -3.42
CA SER A 244 15.53 -13.52 -3.69
C SER A 244 15.83 -13.19 -5.16
N GLU A 245 15.96 -14.18 -6.05
CA GLU A 245 16.29 -13.91 -7.47
C GLU A 245 15.05 -13.70 -8.37
N ARG A 246 13.83 -13.79 -7.82
CA ARG A 246 12.59 -13.61 -8.59
C ARG A 246 11.86 -12.27 -8.38
N TYR A 247 12.35 -11.43 -7.47
CA TYR A 247 11.67 -10.20 -7.08
C TYR A 247 12.69 -9.06 -6.95
N LEU A 248 12.92 -8.34 -8.04
CA LEU A 248 13.66 -7.08 -8.05
C LEU A 248 12.80 -6.01 -8.73
N GLY A 249 11.71 -5.63 -8.07
CA GLY A 249 10.91 -4.48 -8.45
C GLY A 249 11.63 -3.18 -8.09
N ILE A 250 12.59 -2.75 -8.91
CA ILE A 250 13.29 -1.46 -8.72
C ILE A 250 12.29 -0.33 -8.96
N ASN A 251 11.62 0.07 -7.88
CA ASN A 251 10.92 1.35 -7.74
C ASN A 251 11.74 2.31 -6.85
N ARG A 252 12.97 1.91 -6.50
CA ARG A 252 13.90 2.56 -5.57
C ARG A 252 14.06 4.06 -5.83
N ASP A 253 14.23 4.48 -7.08
CA ASP A 253 14.51 5.89 -7.39
C ASP A 253 13.26 6.78 -7.27
N ASN A 254 12.05 6.23 -7.47
CA ASN A 254 10.78 6.95 -7.24
C ASN A 254 10.34 6.95 -5.76
N LEU A 255 10.77 5.96 -4.98
CA LEU A 255 10.57 5.94 -3.52
C LEU A 255 11.52 6.91 -2.81
N LEU A 256 12.78 7.00 -3.25
CA LEU A 256 13.84 7.81 -2.61
C LEU A 256 13.82 9.31 -2.97
N LEU A 257 13.02 9.73 -3.94
CA LEU A 257 12.96 11.13 -4.40
C LEU A 257 12.39 12.12 -3.36
N THR A 258 12.06 11.66 -2.14
CA THR A 258 11.69 12.51 -0.99
C THR A 258 12.81 12.71 0.05
N THR A 259 14.04 12.21 -0.15
CA THR A 259 15.09 12.24 0.90
C THR A 259 16.44 12.83 0.49
N ILE A 260 16.49 13.73 -0.51
CA ILE A 260 17.70 14.54 -0.74
C ILE A 260 17.41 16.02 -0.47
N MET A 261 17.21 16.35 0.80
CA MET A 261 17.65 17.64 1.33
C MET A 261 18.73 17.34 2.36
N SER A 262 19.98 17.59 1.98
CA SER A 262 21.13 17.50 2.88
C SER A 262 20.96 18.54 4.00
N PRO A 263 21.30 18.22 5.26
CA PRO A 263 21.18 19.17 6.36
C PRO A 263 22.35 20.17 6.34
N ASP A 264 22.03 21.46 6.25
CA ASP A 264 22.97 22.53 6.58
C ASP A 264 23.19 22.56 8.11
N PRO A 265 24.44 22.56 8.60
CA PRO A 265 24.71 22.57 10.03
C PRO A 265 24.76 24.01 10.52
N LYS A 266 23.63 24.49 11.05
CA LYS A 266 23.51 25.49 12.12
C LYS A 266 22.05 25.94 12.21
N ILE A 267 21.39 25.66 13.32
CA ILE A 267 20.50 26.56 14.08
C ILE A 267 20.00 25.79 15.31
N ASN A 268 20.40 26.27 16.48
CA ASN A 268 19.76 25.95 17.75
C ASN A 268 18.39 26.63 17.79
N SER A 269 17.31 25.88 18.07
CA SER A 269 16.27 26.31 19.03
C SER A 269 15.11 25.32 19.10
N THR A 270 15.00 24.62 20.23
CA THR A 270 13.74 24.10 20.77
C THR A 270 12.78 25.27 21.02
N LYS A 271 11.78 25.50 20.15
CA LYS A 271 10.48 26.15 20.50
C LYS A 271 9.42 26.30 19.37
N THR A 272 9.65 25.87 18.13
CA THR A 272 8.78 26.29 16.99
C THR A 272 7.85 25.23 16.39
N VAL A 273 7.75 24.02 16.95
CA VAL A 273 6.99 22.91 16.30
C VAL A 273 5.47 22.98 16.50
N ALA A 274 5.00 23.58 17.60
CA ALA A 274 3.56 23.61 17.91
C ALA A 274 2.75 24.56 17.00
N THR A 275 3.32 25.68 16.57
CA THR A 275 2.60 26.72 15.80
C THR A 275 2.53 26.42 14.31
N ALA A 276 3.48 25.66 13.75
CA ALA A 276 3.47 25.29 12.33
C ALA A 276 2.39 24.24 12.01
N SER A 277 2.17 23.26 12.89
CA SER A 277 1.14 22.24 12.71
C SER A 277 -0.28 22.80 12.73
N GLU A 278 -0.57 23.77 13.60
CA GLU A 278 -1.87 24.45 13.64
C GLU A 278 -2.10 25.32 12.40
N THR A 279 -1.05 26.00 11.91
CA THR A 279 -1.16 26.86 10.73
C THR A 279 -1.42 26.03 9.47
N ILE A 280 -0.72 24.90 9.30
CA ILE A 280 -0.92 23.99 8.17
C ILE A 280 -2.33 23.38 8.18
N MET A 281 -2.83 22.96 9.36
CA MET A 281 -4.19 22.43 9.49
C MET A 281 -5.26 23.47 9.17
N ASN A 282 -5.06 24.72 9.60
CA ASN A 282 -5.98 25.82 9.32
C ASN A 282 -5.98 26.21 7.83
N ASP A 283 -4.81 26.19 7.17
CA ASP A 283 -4.68 26.47 5.74
C ASP A 283 -5.30 25.35 4.88
N LEU A 284 -5.13 24.09 5.27
CA LEU A 284 -5.77 22.94 4.61
C LEU A 284 -7.29 22.98 4.75
N GLN A 285 -7.82 23.33 5.92
CA GLN A 285 -9.26 23.48 6.15
C GLN A 285 -9.84 24.66 5.35
N SER A 286 -9.12 25.77 5.27
CA SER A 286 -9.53 26.95 4.50
C SER A 286 -9.53 26.65 2.99
N SER A 287 -8.50 25.97 2.48
CA SER A 287 -8.42 25.54 1.08
C SER A 287 -9.51 24.51 0.72
N ALA A 288 -9.80 23.57 1.62
CA ALA A 288 -10.88 22.60 1.45
C ALA A 288 -12.26 23.26 1.42
N ALA A 289 -12.52 24.22 2.32
CA ALA A 289 -13.77 24.98 2.35
C ALA A 289 -13.99 25.80 1.07
N GLU A 290 -12.94 26.40 0.54
CA GLU A 290 -12.98 27.19 -0.70
C GLU A 290 -13.24 26.29 -1.93
N LYS A 291 -12.59 25.12 -1.99
CA LYS A 291 -12.80 24.11 -3.05
C LYS A 291 -14.20 23.49 -2.98
N ILE A 292 -14.72 23.21 -1.78
CA ILE A 292 -16.10 22.73 -1.57
C ILE A 292 -17.12 23.79 -2.01
N THR A 293 -16.85 25.07 -1.77
CA THR A 293 -17.72 26.17 -2.19
C THR A 293 -17.76 26.29 -3.72
N LYS A 294 -16.61 26.17 -4.39
CA LYS A 294 -16.55 26.11 -5.86
C LYS A 294 -17.32 24.91 -6.42
N LEU A 295 -17.20 23.73 -5.80
CA LEU A 295 -17.96 22.54 -6.21
C LEU A 295 -19.48 22.71 -6.02
N LYS A 296 -19.92 23.31 -4.92
CA LYS A 296 -21.34 23.59 -4.67
C LYS A 296 -21.94 24.52 -5.74
N ASN A 297 -21.18 25.54 -6.15
CA ASN A 297 -21.58 26.47 -7.20
C ASN A 297 -21.59 25.81 -8.60
N LEU A 298 -20.63 24.93 -8.88
CA LEU A 298 -20.55 24.19 -10.15
C LEU A 298 -21.71 23.20 -10.33
N TYR A 299 -22.20 22.60 -9.24
CA TYR A 299 -23.21 21.54 -9.29
C TYR A 299 -24.59 21.93 -8.73
N ASN A 300 -24.84 23.23 -8.45
CA ASN A 300 -26.11 23.75 -7.91
C ASN A 300 -26.62 22.99 -6.67
N LEU A 301 -25.69 22.55 -5.81
CA LEU A 301 -26.01 21.79 -4.59
C LEU A 301 -26.48 22.75 -3.49
N LYS A 302 -27.78 22.75 -3.18
CA LYS A 302 -28.36 23.56 -2.09
C LYS A 302 -27.87 23.06 -0.71
N SER A 303 -27.51 24.00 0.17
CA SER A 303 -27.11 23.72 1.55
C SER A 303 -28.32 23.41 2.42
N ASN A 304 -28.39 22.21 2.99
CA ASN A 304 -29.21 21.96 4.18
C ASN A 304 -28.39 22.39 5.40
N ASN A 305 -28.69 23.57 5.93
CA ASN A 305 -28.16 24.02 7.23
C ASN A 305 -28.95 23.35 8.35
N CYS A 306 -28.38 22.32 8.99
CA CYS A 306 -28.80 21.92 10.32
C CYS A 306 -27.98 22.72 11.34
N GLY A 307 -28.55 23.81 11.84
CA GLY A 307 -28.03 24.51 13.02
C GLY A 307 -28.32 23.74 14.32
N PRO A 308 -27.66 24.08 15.43
CA PRO A 308 -27.81 23.38 16.70
C PRO A 308 -29.12 23.80 17.37
N GLY A 309 -30.14 22.94 17.28
CA GLY A 309 -31.40 23.06 17.99
C GLY A 309 -31.33 22.38 19.35
N THR A 310 -31.59 23.16 20.39
CA THR A 310 -31.79 22.79 21.79
C THR A 310 -32.76 21.62 21.97
N GLY A 311 -32.52 20.80 23.00
CA GLY A 311 -33.16 19.50 23.19
C GLY A 311 -34.69 19.50 23.30
N SER A 312 -35.28 18.40 22.85
CA SER A 312 -36.35 17.70 23.57
C SER A 312 -36.48 16.28 23.01
N SER A 313 -36.86 15.38 23.91
CA SER A 313 -37.10 13.95 23.74
C SER A 313 -37.97 13.57 22.55
N ALA A 314 -37.50 12.61 21.76
CA ALA A 314 -38.37 11.63 21.08
C ALA A 314 -37.54 10.41 20.67
N GLN A 315 -37.84 9.25 21.26
CA GLN A 315 -37.51 7.95 20.67
C GLN A 315 -38.20 7.83 19.30
N PRO A 316 -37.67 7.01 18.38
CA PRO A 316 -38.54 6.31 17.46
C PRO A 316 -38.39 4.80 17.56
N ASP A 317 -39.57 4.21 17.65
CA ASP A 317 -39.94 2.82 17.54
C ASP A 317 -39.19 2.01 16.48
N CYS A 318 -38.88 0.79 16.89
CA CYS A 318 -38.81 -0.35 15.99
C CYS A 318 -40.22 -0.65 15.47
N ASP A 319 -40.48 -0.45 14.18
CA ASP A 319 -41.21 -1.48 13.41
C ASP A 319 -41.15 -1.25 11.88
N ARG A 320 -40.83 -2.35 11.20
CA ARG A 320 -41.27 -2.82 9.87
C ARG A 320 -41.62 -1.78 8.78
N GLN A 321 -40.98 -1.92 7.61
CA GLN A 321 -41.60 -2.67 6.50
C GLN A 321 -40.62 -2.92 5.33
N ARG A 322 -40.69 -4.15 4.80
CA ARG A 322 -40.11 -4.63 3.55
C ARG A 322 -40.80 -3.98 2.36
N GLY A 323 -40.08 -3.79 1.26
CA GLY A 323 -40.67 -3.47 -0.04
C GLY A 323 -39.67 -3.60 -1.19
N ARG A 324 -39.51 -4.85 -1.67
CA ARG A 324 -38.98 -5.35 -2.95
C ARG A 324 -37.74 -4.67 -3.56
#